data_AF-A0A1Q7I6U0-F1
#
_entry.id   AF-A0A1Q7I6U0-F1
#
_cell.length_a   1.000
_cell.length_b   1.000
_cell.length_c   1.000
_cell.angle_alpha   90.00
_cell.angle_beta   90.00
_cell.angle_gamma   90.00
#
_symmetry.space_group_name_H-M   'P 1'
#
loop_
_entity.id
_entity.type
_entity.pdbx_description
1 polymer ?
#
loop_
_entity_poly.entity_id
_entity_poly.type
_entity_poly.pdbx_seq_one_letter_code
_entity_poly.pdbx_strand_id
1 'polypeptide(L)'
;MVWPVRRREIPRDDIVRVRLLDKHALRREVGRAMRVGAGGLWGGFGWLWTQKRGVVRLYVSRTDGFVWIERRSDRPWLITPERPETFVRALSSPAAP
;
A
#
# COMPACT_ATOMS: atom_id res chain seq x y z
N MET A 1 -16.22 9.75 18.92
CA MET A 1 -15.60 10.40 17.74
C MET A 1 -15.30 9.33 16.71
N VAL A 2 -16.26 8.99 15.85
CA VAL A 2 -16.07 8.00 14.77
C VAL A 2 -15.30 8.72 13.67
N TRP A 3 -14.02 8.37 13.49
CA TRP A 3 -13.27 8.87 12.36
C TRP A 3 -13.88 8.28 11.10
N PRO A 4 -14.39 9.08 10.14
CA PRO A 4 -15.10 8.53 9.00
C PRO A 4 -14.12 7.64 8.26
N VAL A 5 -14.43 6.34 8.21
CA VAL A 5 -13.65 5.35 7.49
C VAL A 5 -13.50 5.87 6.07
N ARG A 6 -12.28 6.30 5.72
CA ARG A 6 -12.00 6.90 4.42
C ARG A 6 -12.05 5.78 3.40
N ARG A 7 -13.22 5.52 2.82
CA ARG A 7 -13.40 4.51 1.77
C ARG A 7 -12.67 4.97 0.52
N ARG A 8 -11.93 4.05 -0.09
CA ARG A 8 -11.26 4.24 -1.37
C ARG A 8 -11.53 3.04 -2.24
N GLU A 9 -11.91 3.31 -3.49
CA GLU A 9 -12.16 2.29 -4.49
C GLU A 9 -11.04 2.37 -5.53
N ILE A 10 -10.48 1.21 -5.87
CA ILE A 10 -9.45 1.05 -6.89
C ILE A 10 -10.03 0.09 -7.93
N PRO A 11 -10.27 0.53 -9.17
CA PRO A 11 -10.74 -0.37 -10.23
C PRO A 11 -9.76 -1.54 -10.42
N ARG A 12 -10.28 -2.75 -10.60
CA ARG A 12 -9.46 -3.96 -10.70
C ARG A 12 -8.46 -3.90 -11.86
N ASP A 13 -8.88 -3.36 -13.00
CA ASP A 13 -8.08 -3.25 -14.23
C ASP A 13 -7.01 -2.15 -14.16
N ASP A 14 -7.13 -1.25 -13.18
CA ASP A 14 -6.10 -0.23 -12.92
C ASP A 14 -4.93 -0.81 -12.10
N ILE A 15 -5.08 -1.98 -11.48
CA ILE A 15 -4.01 -2.66 -10.73
C ILE A 15 -3.11 -3.40 -11.72
N VAL A 16 -1.89 -2.89 -11.89
CA VAL A 16 -0.88 -3.46 -12.81
C VAL A 16 -0.12 -4.59 -12.13
N ARG A 17 0.20 -4.44 -10.85
CA ARG A 17 0.99 -5.42 -10.11
C ARG A 17 0.72 -5.31 -8.62
N VAL A 18 0.64 -6.46 -7.94
CA VAL A 18 0.58 -6.54 -6.48
C VAL A 18 1.75 -7.39 -5.98
N ARG A 19 2.45 -6.92 -4.94
CA ARG A 19 3.60 -7.63 -4.36
C ARG A 19 3.56 -7.57 -2.84
N LEU A 20 3.88 -8.67 -2.19
CA LEU A 20 4.25 -8.71 -0.79
C LEU A 20 5.73 -8.35 -0.67
N LEU A 21 6.05 -7.39 0.18
CA LEU A 21 7.40 -6.90 0.44
C LEU A 21 7.72 -7.02 1.92
N ASP A 22 8.91 -7.51 2.23
CA ASP A 22 9.52 -7.31 3.54
C ASP A 22 10.14 -5.90 3.65
N LYS A 23 10.66 -5.55 4.83
CA LYS A 23 11.29 -4.25 5.09
C LYS A 23 12.52 -3.97 4.22
N HIS A 24 13.33 -4.98 3.92
CA HIS A 24 14.53 -4.84 3.08
C HIS A 24 14.15 -4.65 1.61
N ALA A 25 13.20 -5.45 1.12
CA ALA A 25 12.62 -5.33 -0.21
C ALA A 25 11.96 -3.96 -0.41
N LEU A 26 11.18 -3.50 0.57
CA LEU A 26 10.59 -2.16 0.56
C LEU A 26 11.67 -1.07 0.47
N ARG A 27 12.72 -1.15 1.30
CA ARG A 27 13.83 -0.18 1.25
C ARG A 27 14.56 -0.19 -0.09
N ARG A 28 14.75 -1.36 -0.72
CA ARG A 28 15.33 -1.46 -2.07
C ARG A 28 14.43 -0.81 -3.12
N GLU A 29 13.13 -1.03 -3.00
CA GLU A 29 12.08 -0.51 -3.88
C GLU A 29 11.97 1.02 -3.83
N VAL A 30 11.98 1.60 -2.63
CA VAL A 30 11.67 3.04 -2.44
C VAL A 30 12.91 3.92 -2.21
N GLY A 31 14.04 3.34 -1.78
CA GLY A 31 15.22 4.09 -1.35
C GLY A 31 15.03 4.75 0.02
N ARG A 32 15.56 5.96 0.20
CA ARG A 32 15.21 6.79 1.37
C ARG A 32 13.75 7.21 1.25
N ALA A 33 13.04 7.21 2.38
CA ALA A 33 11.63 7.58 2.40
C ALA A 33 11.28 8.38 3.67
N MET A 34 10.36 9.32 3.53
CA MET A 34 9.83 10.13 4.62
C MET A 34 8.31 10.06 4.62
N ARG A 35 7.72 9.75 5.78
CA ARG A 35 6.28 9.70 5.93
C ARG A 35 5.75 11.11 6.19
N VAL A 36 4.74 11.50 5.42
CA VAL A 36 3.99 12.75 5.59
C VAL A 36 2.52 12.38 5.80
N GLY A 37 2.02 12.58 7.01
CA GLY A 37 0.65 12.19 7.37
C GLY A 37 0.46 12.09 8.87
N ALA A 38 -0.76 11.77 9.28
CA ALA A 38 -1.09 11.55 10.68
C ALA A 38 -0.85 10.08 11.05
N GLY A 39 -0.39 9.86 12.28
CA GLY A 39 -0.20 8.53 12.85
C GLY A 39 -0.65 8.50 14.31
N GLY A 40 -1.10 7.34 14.76
CA GLY A 40 -1.49 7.07 16.14
C GLY A 40 -1.29 5.60 16.49
N LEU A 41 -1.88 5.16 17.60
CA LEU A 41 -1.78 3.77 18.09
C LEU A 41 -2.24 2.70 17.08
N TRP A 42 -3.07 3.08 16.11
CA TRP A 42 -3.67 2.17 15.12
C TRP A 42 -2.97 2.19 13.75
N GLY A 43 -1.78 2.79 13.67
CA GLY A 43 -1.02 2.92 12.43
C GLY A 43 -0.91 4.35 11.92
N GLY A 44 -0.39 4.48 10.71
CA GLY A 44 -0.24 5.74 9.98
C GLY A 44 -0.97 5.71 8.66
N PHE A 45 -1.55 6.84 8.30
CA PHE A 45 -2.15 7.08 6.99
C PHE A 45 -1.58 8.36 6.39
N GLY A 46 -1.44 8.38 5.07
CA GLY A 46 -0.98 9.57 4.37
C GLY A 46 -0.13 9.22 3.16
N TRP A 47 0.99 9.90 3.06
CA TRP A 47 1.86 9.92 1.91
C TRP A 47 3.23 9.44 2.37
N LEU A 48 3.87 8.60 1.58
CA LEU A 48 5.27 8.26 1.72
C LEU A 48 5.99 8.91 0.56
N TRP A 49 6.75 9.97 0.85
CA TRP A 49 7.67 10.52 -0.13
C TRP A 49 8.87 9.59 -0.23
N THR A 50 9.22 9.19 -1.44
CA THR A 50 10.29 8.22 -1.70
C THR A 50 11.26 8.76 -2.73
N GLN A 51 12.53 8.38 -2.58
CA GLN A 51 13.57 8.78 -3.51
C GLN A 51 13.39 8.15 -4.90
N LYS A 52 12.97 6.87 -4.97
CA LYS A 52 12.94 6.12 -6.24
C LYS A 52 11.58 6.04 -6.93
N ARG A 53 10.48 6.17 -6.18
CA ARG A 53 9.12 5.95 -6.69
C ARG A 53 8.24 7.21 -6.56
N GLY A 54 8.81 8.33 -6.15
CA GLY A 54 8.07 9.57 -5.88
C GLY A 54 7.11 9.40 -4.70
N VAL A 55 5.90 9.94 -4.82
CA VAL A 55 4.88 9.86 -3.78
C VAL A 55 4.12 8.53 -3.85
N VAL A 56 4.01 7.85 -2.72
CA VAL A 56 3.22 6.62 -2.52
C VAL A 56 2.12 6.90 -1.52
N ARG A 57 0.90 6.42 -1.77
CA ARG A 57 -0.18 6.48 -0.78
C ARG A 57 0.02 5.41 0.28
N LEU A 58 -0.09 5.77 1.54
CA LEU A 58 0.27 4.91 2.67
C LEU A 58 -0.93 4.69 3.59
N TYR A 59 -1.18 3.43 3.92
CA TYR A 59 -2.08 3.00 4.99
C TYR A 59 -1.50 1.77 5.70
N VAL A 60 -0.71 2.01 6.73
CA VAL A 60 0.14 0.99 7.36
C VAL A 60 -0.13 0.97 8.86
N SER A 61 -0.48 -0.20 9.39
CA SER A 61 -0.75 -0.46 10.81
C SER A 61 0.28 -1.38 11.47
N ARG A 62 1.16 -2.02 10.69
CA ARG A 62 2.24 -2.90 11.16
C ARG A 62 3.56 -2.65 10.43
N THR A 63 4.66 -3.19 10.95
CA THR A 63 6.03 -2.95 10.44
C THR A 63 6.52 -4.03 9.46
N ASP A 64 5.65 -4.99 9.14
CA ASP A 64 5.85 -6.12 8.24
C ASP A 64 4.61 -6.36 7.36
N GLY A 65 4.64 -7.39 6.51
CA GLY A 65 3.50 -7.75 5.67
C GLY A 65 3.07 -6.65 4.68
N PHE A 66 4.04 -5.88 4.17
CA PHE A 66 3.74 -4.75 3.29
C PHE A 66 3.23 -5.24 1.94
N VAL A 67 2.06 -4.77 1.53
CA VAL A 67 1.54 -4.99 0.19
C VAL A 67 1.70 -3.72 -0.63
N TRP A 68 2.45 -3.86 -1.71
CA TRP A 68 2.63 -2.83 -2.73
C TRP A 68 1.63 -3.05 -3.87
N ILE A 69 0.81 -2.06 -4.16
CA ILE A 69 -0.16 -2.05 -5.25
C ILE A 69 0.29 -1.00 -6.26
N GLU A 70 0.79 -1.47 -7.39
CA GLU A 70 1.16 -0.63 -8.53
C GLU A 70 -0.09 -0.40 -9.40
N ARG A 71 -0.30 0.87 -9.79
CA ARG A 71 -1.48 1.31 -10.54
C ARG A 71 -1.08 1.90 -11.88
N ARG A 72 -1.94 1.76 -12.89
CA ARG A 72 -1.69 2.28 -14.23
C ARG A 72 -1.83 3.80 -14.26
N SER A 73 -2.87 4.32 -13.60
CA SER A 73 -3.34 5.70 -13.81
C SER A 73 -3.09 6.63 -12.62
N ASP A 74 -2.50 6.14 -11.52
CA ASP A 74 -2.36 6.89 -10.27
C ASP A 74 -1.13 6.43 -9.47
N ARG A 75 -0.86 7.11 -8.35
CA ARG A 75 0.20 6.77 -7.41
C ARG A 75 0.01 5.35 -6.84
N PRO A 76 1.10 4.62 -6.60
CA PRO A 76 1.04 3.32 -5.95
C PRO A 76 0.54 3.43 -4.51
N TRP A 77 0.04 2.32 -3.99
CA TRP A 77 -0.32 2.16 -2.58
C TRP A 77 0.64 1.23 -1.86
N LEU A 78 0.97 1.60 -0.63
CA LEU A 78 1.64 0.77 0.36
C LEU A 78 0.69 0.56 1.54
N ILE A 79 0.24 -0.69 1.71
CA ILE A 79 -0.71 -1.04 2.77
C ILE A 79 -0.26 -2.25 3.57
N THR A 80 -0.84 -2.48 4.74
CA THR A 80 -0.62 -3.71 5.53
C THR A 80 -1.96 -4.39 5.84
N PRO A 81 -2.47 -5.23 4.93
CA PRO A 81 -3.71 -5.98 5.14
C PRO A 81 -3.54 -6.96 6.31
N GLU A 82 -4.67 -7.36 6.90
CA GLU A 82 -4.67 -8.34 8.00
C GLU A 82 -4.06 -9.69 7.59
N ARG A 83 -4.39 -10.15 6.38
CA ARG A 83 -3.91 -11.40 5.76
C ARG A 83 -3.21 -11.09 4.42
N PRO A 84 -1.93 -10.70 4.43
CA PRO A 84 -1.27 -10.15 3.25
C PRO A 84 -1.16 -11.15 2.09
N GLU A 85 -0.84 -12.42 2.36
CA GLU A 85 -0.67 -13.46 1.33
C GLU A 85 -1.98 -13.74 0.60
N THR A 86 -3.08 -13.90 1.36
CA THR A 86 -4.42 -14.09 0.81
C THR A 86 -4.85 -12.88 0.00
N PHE A 87 -4.55 -11.67 0.47
CA PHE A 87 -4.85 -10.43 -0.22
C PHE A 87 -4.12 -10.33 -1.56
N VAL A 88 -2.80 -10.61 -1.59
CA VAL A 88 -2.02 -10.62 -2.85
C VAL A 88 -2.55 -11.68 -3.80
N ARG A 89 -2.86 -12.89 -3.31
CA ARG A 89 -3.43 -13.97 -4.14
C ARG A 89 -4.74 -13.53 -4.80
N ALA A 90 -5.66 -12.97 -4.02
CA ALA A 90 -6.96 -12.51 -4.52
C ALA A 90 -6.82 -11.42 -5.61
N LEU A 91 -5.85 -10.52 -5.47
CA LEU A 91 -5.58 -9.47 -6.47
C LEU A 91 -4.62 -9.89 -7.59
N SER A 92 -4.08 -11.11 -7.55
CA SER A 92 -3.23 -11.64 -8.63
C SER A 92 -4.02 -12.57 -9.54
N SER A 93 -5.09 -13.19 -9.03
CA SER A 93 -6.02 -13.94 -9.87
C SER A 93 -6.77 -13.01 -10.83
N PRO A 94 -7.03 -13.44 -12.08
CA PRO A 94 -7.99 -12.74 -12.93
C PRO A 94 -9.33 -12.64 -12.19
N ALA A 95 -10.03 -11.52 -12.37
CA ALA A 95 -11.39 -11.40 -11.83
C ALA A 95 -12.21 -12.57 -12.37
N ALA A 96 -12.94 -13.27 -11.48
CA ALA A 96 -13.93 -14.23 -11.93
C ALA A 96 -14.95 -13.48 -12.82
N PRO A 97 -15.40 -14.09 -13.93
CA PRO A 97 -16.38 -13.48 -14.83
C PRO A 97 -17.71 -13.17 -14.14
#